data_AF-A0AAV2T3W8-F1
#
_entry.id   AF-A0AAV2T3W8-F1
#
_cell.length_a   1.000
_cell.length_b   1.000
_cell.length_c   1.000
_cell.angle_alpha   90.00
_cell.angle_beta   90.00
_cell.angle_gamma   90.00
#
_symmetry.space_group_name_H-M   'P 1'
#
loop_
_entity.id
_entity.type
_entity.pdbx_description
1 polymer ?
#
loop_
_entity_poly.entity_id
_entity_poly.type
_entity_poly.pdbx_seq_one_letter_code
_entity_poly.pdbx_strand_id
1 'polypeptide(L)'
;MCTEIFTPSECLALLAVLSDACKEVDLLFNISRQNFPVQNSSQSSGRSGQANPDTLLTELNKIFFQTLLRYEKARREDYLELPDGTFRKLNDEESTKVKFIDVVSRVSATLKNLLLEIDESGTITSLERYNGEEQAELEKLETFVNSAAEKERNLVRLQDDVRTLQNELHSQTEKFTQTLEELKHEFQELREMAKMTMQYKTKEYATKLQQEIGGNDKELKALNDEYEHVRAVISQTQRVGEETCSWLYMDIANKVNLADFVPTNDRPKLLQKQVAEMRNTLEARKALHAQLKEEYEKCDSILIADAREKDAIQVREEYAKKFVLAVVQIQSWWRTMIEIRGVKTRRKRKGKGKGKKGKKAA
;
A
#
# COMPACT_ATOMS: atom_id res chain seq x y z
N MET A 1 92.27 1.63 52.38
CA MET A 1 91.55 2.92 52.33
C MET A 1 90.86 2.97 50.97
N CYS A 2 89.58 2.62 50.91
CA CYS A 2 88.79 2.73 49.68
C CYS A 2 88.03 4.04 49.70
N THR A 3 88.33 4.90 48.73
CA THR A 3 87.55 6.09 48.41
C THR A 3 86.25 5.65 47.76
N GLU A 4 85.10 5.89 48.40
CA GLU A 4 83.79 5.83 47.74
C GLU A 4 83.71 7.00 46.74
N ILE A 5 83.69 6.68 45.44
CA ILE A 5 83.81 7.68 44.36
C ILE A 5 82.50 8.43 44.11
N PHE A 6 81.36 7.95 44.60
CA PHE A 6 80.06 8.59 44.42
C PHE A 6 79.22 8.52 45.69
N THR A 7 78.53 9.61 46.00
CA THR A 7 77.54 9.62 47.07
C THR A 7 76.29 8.83 46.67
N PRO A 8 75.54 8.22 47.62
CA PRO A 8 74.34 7.44 47.32
C PRO A 8 73.28 8.20 46.50
N SER A 9 73.19 9.51 46.70
CA SER A 9 72.33 10.42 45.93
C SER A 9 72.78 10.62 44.48
N GLU A 10 74.09 10.68 44.24
CA GLU A 10 74.66 10.75 42.88
C GLU A 10 74.49 9.42 42.16
N CYS A 11 74.64 8.29 42.87
CA CYS A 11 74.34 6.97 42.32
C CYS A 11 72.87 6.85 41.91
N LEU A 12 71.92 7.37 42.70
CA LEU A 12 70.48 7.40 42.38
C LEU A 12 70.16 8.31 41.20
N ALA A 13 70.79 9.49 41.12
CA ALA A 13 70.62 10.41 40.01
C ALA A 13 71.20 9.85 38.69
N LEU A 14 72.39 9.24 38.74
CA LEU A 14 72.96 8.50 37.61
C LEU A 14 72.10 7.27 37.26
N LEU A 15 71.53 6.59 38.25
CA LEU A 15 70.59 5.49 38.03
C LEU A 15 69.33 5.96 37.30
N ALA A 16 68.79 7.13 37.63
CA ALA A 16 67.61 7.67 36.96
C ALA A 16 67.93 8.08 35.51
N VAL A 17 69.02 8.82 35.30
CA VAL A 17 69.44 9.29 33.97
C VAL A 17 69.89 8.12 33.08
N LEU A 18 70.68 7.20 33.61
CA LEU A 18 71.04 5.98 32.89
C LEU A 18 69.83 5.07 32.76
N SER A 19 68.93 4.94 33.73
CA SER A 19 67.70 4.14 33.55
C SER A 19 66.83 4.69 32.44
N ASP A 20 66.73 6.00 32.25
CA ASP A 20 65.94 6.58 31.16
C ASP A 20 66.66 6.43 29.82
N ALA A 21 67.96 6.74 29.75
CA ALA A 21 68.78 6.45 28.56
C ALA A 21 68.80 4.95 28.21
N CYS A 22 68.69 4.08 29.21
CA CYS A 22 68.65 2.64 29.03
C CYS A 22 67.25 2.09 28.82
N LYS A 23 66.17 2.78 29.18
CA LYS A 23 64.82 2.44 28.69
C LYS A 23 64.74 2.72 27.20
N GLU A 24 65.35 3.82 26.74
CA GLU A 24 65.50 4.10 25.32
C GLU A 24 66.39 3.04 24.65
N VAL A 25 67.55 2.69 25.22
CA VAL A 25 68.45 1.64 24.68
C VAL A 25 67.93 0.20 24.85
N ASP A 26 67.09 -0.11 25.83
CA ASP A 26 66.44 -1.42 25.95
C ASP A 26 65.21 -1.53 25.04
N LEU A 27 64.51 -0.44 24.72
CA LEU A 27 63.58 -0.41 23.59
C LEU A 27 64.32 -0.70 22.28
N LEU A 28 65.50 -0.09 22.07
CA LEU A 28 66.41 -0.37 20.95
C LEU A 28 66.84 -1.84 20.89
N PHE A 29 67.24 -2.43 22.02
CA PHE A 29 67.71 -3.81 22.09
C PHE A 29 66.58 -4.86 21.99
N ASN A 30 65.42 -4.62 22.59
CA ASN A 30 64.29 -5.56 22.54
C ASN A 30 63.64 -5.64 21.15
N ILE A 31 63.64 -4.55 20.37
CA ILE A 31 63.17 -4.54 18.97
C ILE A 31 64.17 -5.27 18.06
N SER A 32 65.49 -5.18 18.33
CA SER A 32 66.52 -5.94 17.60
C SER A 32 66.40 -7.46 17.77
N ARG A 33 65.84 -7.92 18.91
CA ARG A 33 65.78 -9.34 19.27
C ARG A 33 64.46 -10.03 18.90
N GLN A 34 63.38 -9.29 18.67
CA GLN A 34 62.07 -9.87 18.30
C GLN A 34 61.85 -10.04 16.79
N ASN A 35 62.77 -9.59 15.91
CA ASN A 35 62.64 -9.72 14.46
C ASN A 35 63.52 -10.80 13.80
N PHE A 36 64.14 -11.70 14.57
CA PHE A 36 64.82 -12.89 14.04
C PHE A 36 64.18 -14.21 14.50
N PRO A 37 63.19 -14.75 13.78
CA PRO A 37 62.89 -16.17 13.86
C PRO A 37 63.89 -16.95 12.99
N VAL A 38 64.73 -17.74 13.65
CA VAL A 38 65.41 -18.90 13.04
C VAL A 38 64.31 -19.89 12.62
N GLN A 39 63.92 -19.88 11.34
CA GLN A 39 63.08 -20.92 10.77
C GLN A 39 63.94 -22.13 10.39
N ASN A 40 64.04 -23.10 11.31
CA ASN A 40 64.39 -24.48 10.99
C ASN A 40 63.15 -25.36 11.11
N SER A 41 62.70 -25.83 9.95
CA SER A 41 62.19 -27.18 9.63
C SER A 41 61.23 -27.91 10.59
N SER A 42 60.00 -28.09 10.07
CA SER A 42 59.41 -29.39 9.74
C SER A 42 58.82 -30.31 10.83
N GLN A 43 57.61 -30.79 10.48
CA GLN A 43 57.01 -32.09 10.82
C GLN A 43 56.51 -32.25 12.26
N SER A 44 55.41 -32.93 12.57
CA SER A 44 54.36 -33.60 11.82
C SER A 44 53.35 -34.11 12.86
N SER A 45 52.10 -34.30 12.42
CA SER A 45 51.17 -35.38 12.80
C SER A 45 51.27 -36.05 14.18
N GLY A 46 50.11 -36.22 14.83
CA GLY A 46 49.82 -37.51 15.46
C GLY A 46 49.07 -37.46 16.77
N ARG A 47 47.80 -37.87 16.71
CA ARG A 47 47.00 -38.38 17.82
C ARG A 47 47.79 -39.34 18.72
N SER A 48 47.52 -39.32 20.02
CA SER A 48 46.95 -40.46 20.78
C SER A 48 47.24 -40.30 22.28
N GLY A 49 46.20 -39.98 23.05
CA GLY A 49 46.21 -40.19 24.49
C GLY A 49 45.85 -41.64 24.77
N GLN A 50 46.84 -42.45 25.12
CA GLN A 50 46.61 -43.67 25.89
C GLN A 50 47.35 -43.58 27.22
N ALA A 51 46.61 -44.08 28.22
CA ALA A 51 46.86 -44.14 29.64
C ALA A 51 48.31 -44.37 30.12
N ASN A 52 48.62 -43.64 31.20
CA ASN A 52 49.57 -43.94 32.28
C ASN A 52 50.13 -45.36 32.30
N PRO A 53 51.46 -45.48 32.39
CA PRO A 53 52.00 -45.94 33.66
C PRO A 53 53.36 -45.28 33.95
N ASP A 54 53.39 -44.11 34.58
CA ASP A 54 54.66 -43.64 35.18
C ASP A 54 54.45 -42.52 36.20
N THR A 55 53.52 -42.73 37.14
CA THR A 55 53.25 -41.75 38.21
C THR A 55 54.50 -41.38 39.01
N LEU A 56 55.45 -42.32 39.15
CA LEU A 56 56.75 -42.10 39.79
C LEU A 56 57.71 -41.29 38.91
N LEU A 57 57.80 -41.59 37.62
CA LEU A 57 58.61 -40.80 36.68
C LEU A 57 58.04 -39.40 36.49
N THR A 58 56.71 -39.23 36.53
CA THR A 58 56.08 -37.91 36.51
C THR A 58 56.29 -37.16 37.80
N GLU A 59 56.28 -37.79 38.98
CA GLU A 59 56.58 -37.10 40.24
C GLU A 59 58.07 -36.75 40.33
N LEU A 60 58.97 -37.60 39.85
CA LEU A 60 60.41 -37.33 39.82
C LEU A 60 60.76 -36.26 38.77
N ASN A 61 60.14 -36.31 37.59
CA ASN A 61 60.20 -35.21 36.61
C ASN A 61 59.56 -33.95 37.17
N LYS A 62 58.48 -34.02 37.94
CA LYS A 62 57.85 -32.85 38.56
C LYS A 62 58.71 -32.24 39.64
N ILE A 63 59.43 -33.04 40.43
CA ILE A 63 60.45 -32.56 41.38
C ILE A 63 61.63 -31.96 40.61
N PHE A 64 62.12 -32.62 39.56
CA PHE A 64 63.22 -32.12 38.74
C PHE A 64 62.84 -30.81 38.04
N PHE A 65 61.69 -30.75 37.38
CA PHE A 65 61.13 -29.54 36.77
C PHE A 65 60.79 -28.48 37.81
N GLN A 66 60.29 -28.81 39.00
CA GLN A 66 60.12 -27.82 40.07
C GLN A 66 61.46 -27.29 40.57
N THR A 67 62.49 -28.13 40.64
CA THR A 67 63.83 -27.71 41.06
C THR A 67 64.47 -26.85 39.98
N LEU A 68 64.29 -27.21 38.72
CA LEU A 68 64.77 -26.48 37.54
C LEU A 68 63.98 -25.18 37.34
N LEU A 69 62.67 -25.16 37.60
CA LEU A 69 61.84 -23.96 37.71
C LEU A 69 62.25 -23.12 38.91
N ARG A 70 62.60 -23.70 40.06
CA ARG A 70 63.16 -22.95 41.20
C ARG A 70 64.52 -22.37 40.85
N TYR A 71 65.35 -23.08 40.10
CA TYR A 71 66.65 -22.61 39.63
C TYR A 71 66.50 -21.52 38.57
N GLU A 72 65.57 -21.67 37.64
CA GLU A 72 65.27 -20.68 36.61
C GLU A 72 64.59 -19.44 37.21
N LYS A 73 63.71 -19.64 38.18
CA LYS A 73 63.08 -18.58 38.96
C LYS A 73 64.11 -17.88 39.85
N ALA A 74 65.06 -18.60 40.44
CA ALA A 74 66.21 -18.02 41.16
C ALA A 74 67.22 -17.31 40.24
N ARG A 75 67.22 -17.63 38.94
CA ARG A 75 68.05 -16.97 37.92
C ARG A 75 67.36 -15.73 37.32
N ARG A 76 66.03 -15.70 37.30
CA ARG A 76 65.21 -14.58 36.80
C ARG A 76 64.78 -13.60 37.89
N GLU A 77 64.64 -14.06 39.13
CA GLU A 77 64.44 -13.25 40.32
C GLU A 77 65.80 -13.04 40.99
N ASP A 78 66.05 -11.84 41.49
CA ASP A 78 67.36 -11.42 41.99
C ASP A 78 67.78 -12.22 43.25
N TYR A 79 68.47 -13.35 43.10
CA TYR A 79 69.06 -14.13 44.20
C TYR A 79 70.59 -14.19 44.09
N LEU A 80 71.28 -14.13 45.23
CA LEU A 80 72.74 -14.30 45.35
C LEU A 80 73.05 -15.66 45.97
N GLU A 81 73.89 -16.45 45.31
CA GLU A 81 74.34 -17.76 45.80
C GLU A 81 75.36 -17.56 46.93
N LEU A 82 75.04 -18.05 48.12
CA LEU A 82 75.93 -18.04 49.27
C LEU A 82 76.91 -19.22 49.19
N PRO A 83 78.10 -19.11 49.80
CA PRO A 83 79.12 -20.17 49.76
C PRO A 83 78.71 -21.50 50.43
N ASP A 84 77.56 -21.54 51.11
CA ASP A 84 76.94 -22.75 51.67
C ASP A 84 75.96 -23.44 50.68
N GLY A 85 75.82 -22.91 49.46
CA GLY A 85 74.93 -23.44 48.42
C GLY A 85 73.46 -23.01 48.57
N THR A 86 73.16 -22.09 49.49
CA THR A 86 71.81 -21.54 49.65
C THR A 86 71.66 -20.20 48.92
N PHE A 87 70.45 -19.90 48.47
CA PHE A 87 70.15 -18.67 47.72
C PHE A 87 69.48 -17.65 48.63
N ARG A 88 70.07 -16.45 48.74
CA ARG A 88 69.44 -15.32 49.44
C ARG A 88 68.84 -14.36 48.42
N LYS A 89 67.60 -13.92 48.64
CA LYS A 89 66.97 -12.87 47.83
C LYS A 89 67.74 -11.56 48.02
N LEU A 90 68.19 -10.96 46.93
CA LEU A 90 68.83 -9.65 46.91
C LEU A 90 67.87 -8.63 47.52
N ASN A 91 68.41 -7.74 48.35
CA ASN A 91 67.61 -6.63 48.87
C ASN A 91 67.27 -5.66 47.71
N ASP A 92 66.23 -4.84 47.84
CA ASP A 92 65.78 -3.96 46.74
C ASP A 92 66.91 -3.06 46.19
N GLU A 93 67.84 -2.62 47.04
CA GLU A 93 69.04 -1.85 46.68
C GLU A 93 70.09 -2.66 45.90
N GLU A 94 70.19 -3.96 46.14
CA GLU A 94 71.17 -4.83 45.47
C GLU A 94 70.60 -5.34 44.14
N SER A 95 69.29 -5.62 44.07
CA SER A 95 68.54 -5.90 42.84
C SER A 95 68.64 -4.73 41.85
N THR A 96 68.46 -3.51 42.33
CA THR A 96 68.64 -2.31 41.49
C THR A 96 70.08 -2.17 41.00
N LYS A 97 71.09 -2.46 41.84
CA LYS A 97 72.50 -2.46 41.41
C LYS A 97 72.82 -3.54 40.37
N VAL A 98 72.27 -4.75 40.49
CA VAL A 98 72.49 -5.82 39.50
C VAL A 98 71.83 -5.48 38.16
N LYS A 99 70.58 -5.01 38.18
CA LYS A 99 69.91 -4.50 36.98
C LYS A 99 70.66 -3.34 36.36
N PHE A 100 71.16 -2.41 37.19
CA PHE A 100 71.99 -1.30 36.74
C PHE A 100 73.29 -1.76 36.09
N ILE A 101 74.01 -2.73 36.67
CA ILE A 101 75.25 -3.27 36.09
C ILE A 101 74.98 -3.97 34.76
N ASP A 102 73.91 -4.75 34.65
CA ASP A 102 73.55 -5.45 33.41
C ASP A 102 73.15 -4.45 32.31
N VAL A 103 72.43 -3.40 32.69
CA VAL A 103 72.06 -2.29 31.84
C VAL A 103 73.28 -1.48 31.38
N VAL A 104 74.18 -1.13 32.30
CA VAL A 104 75.44 -0.42 32.01
C VAL A 104 76.38 -1.28 31.16
N SER A 105 76.40 -2.59 31.37
CA SER A 105 77.14 -3.55 30.54
C SER A 105 76.64 -3.52 29.09
N ARG A 106 75.32 -3.53 28.90
CA ARG A 106 74.70 -3.43 27.56
C ARG A 106 75.02 -2.10 26.88
N VAL A 107 74.88 -0.98 27.58
CA VAL A 107 75.25 0.35 27.06
C VAL A 107 76.74 0.46 26.78
N SER A 108 77.59 -0.10 27.63
CA SER A 108 79.04 -0.13 27.38
C SER A 108 79.38 -0.93 26.13
N ALA A 109 78.70 -2.06 25.89
CA ALA A 109 78.91 -2.87 24.70
C ALA A 109 78.47 -2.13 23.42
N THR A 110 77.32 -1.45 23.43
CA THR A 110 76.86 -0.66 22.27
C THR A 110 77.77 0.54 22.03
N LEU A 111 78.15 1.29 23.07
CA LEU A 111 79.10 2.39 22.95
C LEU A 111 80.47 1.92 22.44
N LYS A 112 80.96 0.75 22.87
CA LYS A 112 82.21 0.17 22.33
C LYS A 112 82.09 -0.17 20.85
N ASN A 113 80.97 -0.74 20.41
CA ASN A 113 80.75 -1.05 19.01
C ASN A 113 80.68 0.24 18.15
N LEU A 114 80.03 1.28 18.67
CA LEU A 114 79.99 2.60 18.00
C LEU A 114 81.38 3.25 17.95
N LEU A 115 82.18 3.10 19.02
CA LEU A 115 83.54 3.63 19.09
C LEU A 115 84.46 2.89 18.10
N LEU A 116 84.32 1.57 17.98
CA LEU A 116 85.01 0.78 16.95
C LEU A 116 84.58 1.20 15.54
N GLU A 117 83.30 1.45 15.30
CA GLU A 117 82.80 1.90 13.99
C GLU A 117 83.32 3.31 13.63
N ILE A 118 83.40 4.22 14.61
CA ILE A 118 84.02 5.55 14.46
C ILE A 118 85.51 5.41 14.12
N ASP A 119 86.22 4.53 14.81
CA ASP A 119 87.66 4.30 14.59
C ASP A 119 87.93 3.64 13.21
N GLU A 120 87.04 2.77 12.72
CA GLU A 120 87.21 2.05 11.44
C GLU A 120 86.73 2.84 10.21
N SER A 121 85.62 3.58 10.34
CA SER A 121 84.91 4.19 9.20
C SER A 121 84.75 5.71 9.28
N GLY A 122 85.13 6.33 10.40
CA GLY A 122 85.04 7.78 10.64
C GLY A 122 83.61 8.34 10.67
N THR A 123 82.60 7.49 10.59
CA THR A 123 81.16 7.84 10.56
C THR A 123 80.37 6.83 11.39
N ILE A 124 79.14 7.18 11.78
CA ILE A 124 78.30 6.33 12.63
C ILE A 124 77.11 5.79 11.80
N THR A 125 77.43 5.02 10.76
CA THR A 125 76.46 4.53 9.79
C THR A 125 75.41 3.60 10.40
N SER A 126 75.74 2.85 11.45
CA SER A 126 74.79 2.00 12.17
C SER A 126 73.71 2.81 12.87
N LEU A 127 74.04 3.99 13.43
CA LEU A 127 73.05 4.87 14.07
C LEU A 127 72.19 5.59 13.02
N GLU A 128 72.76 6.00 11.88
CA GLU A 128 71.99 6.62 10.79
C GLU A 128 71.00 5.64 10.15
N ARG A 129 71.44 4.40 9.87
CA ARG A 129 70.57 3.33 9.38
C ARG A 129 69.48 3.01 10.39
N TYR A 130 69.82 2.96 11.67
CA TYR A 130 68.86 2.74 12.74
C TYR A 130 67.81 3.86 12.81
N ASN A 131 68.23 5.13 12.75
CA ASN A 131 67.31 6.27 12.73
C ASN A 131 66.40 6.25 11.48
N GLY A 132 66.92 5.84 10.33
CA GLY A 132 66.12 5.65 9.11
C GLY A 132 65.09 4.51 9.23
N GLU A 133 65.46 3.40 9.88
CA GLU A 133 64.56 2.27 10.16
C GLU A 133 63.47 2.66 11.17
N GLU A 134 63.80 3.41 12.23
CA GLU A 134 62.84 3.93 13.20
C GLU A 134 61.85 4.90 12.56
N GLN A 135 62.36 5.83 11.73
CA GLN A 135 61.51 6.74 10.98
C GLN A 135 60.54 5.98 10.05
N ALA A 136 60.98 4.90 9.40
CA ALA A 136 60.12 4.07 8.56
C ALA A 136 59.06 3.28 9.35
N GLU A 137 59.37 2.82 10.57
CA GLU A 137 58.39 2.19 11.46
C GLU A 137 57.38 3.20 12.01
N LEU A 138 57.82 4.42 12.32
CA LEU A 138 56.93 5.53 12.70
C LEU A 138 55.96 5.89 11.56
N GLU A 139 56.45 5.98 10.32
CA GLU A 139 55.61 6.21 9.14
C GLU A 139 54.59 5.07 8.93
N LYS A 140 55.01 3.81 9.09
CA LYS A 140 54.08 2.66 9.06
C LYS A 140 53.01 2.77 10.15
N LEU A 141 53.40 3.11 11.37
CA LEU A 141 52.45 3.27 12.47
C LEU A 141 51.47 4.42 12.20
N GLU A 142 51.95 5.54 11.65
CA GLU A 142 51.11 6.67 11.23
C GLU A 142 50.09 6.24 10.17
N THR A 143 50.50 5.50 9.13
CA THR A 143 49.57 4.98 8.11
C THR A 143 48.54 4.03 8.70
N PHE A 144 48.93 3.19 9.67
CA PHE A 144 48.01 2.27 10.36
C PHE A 144 46.99 3.03 11.21
N VAL A 145 47.43 4.03 11.98
CA VAL A 145 46.55 4.87 12.81
C VAL A 145 45.57 5.65 11.91
N ASN A 146 46.05 6.22 10.81
CA ASN A 146 45.19 6.92 9.85
C ASN A 146 44.15 5.98 9.23
N SER A 147 44.54 4.77 8.84
CA SER A 147 43.63 3.75 8.33
C SER A 147 42.60 3.31 9.38
N ALA A 148 43.02 3.12 10.64
CA ALA A 148 42.14 2.78 11.74
C ALA A 148 41.11 3.89 12.00
N ALA A 149 41.55 5.16 12.02
CA ALA A 149 40.68 6.32 12.20
C ALA A 149 39.67 6.47 11.04
N GLU A 150 40.08 6.18 9.80
CA GLU A 150 39.17 6.18 8.65
C GLU A 150 38.12 5.07 8.75
N LYS A 151 38.51 3.85 9.13
CA LYS A 151 37.59 2.74 9.36
C LYS A 151 36.61 3.05 10.48
N GLU A 152 37.05 3.69 11.56
CA GLU A 152 36.17 4.10 12.66
C GLU A 152 35.13 5.14 12.19
N ARG A 153 35.53 6.14 11.40
CA ARG A 153 34.59 7.09 10.78
C ARG A 153 33.58 6.39 9.87
N ASN A 154 34.03 5.41 9.09
CA ASN A 154 33.15 4.63 8.22
C ASN A 154 32.17 3.77 9.03
N LEU A 155 32.59 3.22 10.16
CA LEU A 155 31.74 2.43 11.06
C LEU A 155 30.64 3.32 11.66
N VAL A 156 30.98 4.52 12.13
CA VAL A 156 30.00 5.50 12.64
C VAL A 156 28.99 5.87 11.56
N ARG A 157 29.43 6.16 10.33
CA ARG A 157 28.53 6.42 9.20
C ARG A 157 27.60 5.25 8.92
N LEU A 158 28.12 4.03 8.90
CA LEU A 158 27.32 2.83 8.67
C LEU A 158 26.27 2.63 9.78
N GLN A 159 26.61 2.93 11.04
CA GLN A 159 25.66 2.88 12.15
C GLN A 159 24.54 3.92 11.98
N ASP A 160 24.86 5.14 11.56
CA ASP A 160 23.87 6.18 11.29
C ASP A 160 22.95 5.80 10.12
N ASP A 161 23.51 5.21 9.04
CA ASP A 161 22.74 4.71 7.90
C ASP A 161 21.79 3.58 8.32
N VAL A 162 22.28 2.61 9.12
CA VAL A 162 21.44 1.53 9.66
C VAL A 162 20.31 2.08 10.52
N ARG A 163 20.59 3.08 11.37
CA ARG A 163 19.59 3.71 12.22
C ARG A 163 18.54 4.46 11.40
N THR A 164 18.97 5.14 10.33
CA THR A 164 18.08 5.84 9.41
C THR A 164 17.16 4.85 8.70
N LEU A 165 17.72 3.76 8.15
CA LEU A 165 16.95 2.70 7.51
C LEU A 165 15.95 2.03 8.47
N GLN A 166 16.33 1.80 9.74
CA GLN A 166 15.42 1.26 10.75
C GLN A 166 14.23 2.19 11.01
N ASN A 167 14.48 3.50 11.12
CA ASN A 167 13.42 4.48 11.31
C ASN A 167 12.49 4.57 10.09
N GLU A 168 13.05 4.54 8.88
CA GLU A 168 12.28 4.51 7.64
C GLU A 168 11.41 3.26 7.53
N LEU A 169 11.96 2.08 7.82
CA LEU A 169 11.23 0.82 7.81
C LEU A 169 10.09 0.83 8.84
N HIS A 170 10.34 1.37 10.03
CA HIS A 170 9.32 1.53 11.07
C HIS A 170 8.19 2.46 10.60
N SER A 171 8.53 3.64 10.07
CA SER A 171 7.56 4.58 9.53
C SER A 171 6.74 4.00 8.37
N GLN A 172 7.37 3.21 7.48
CA GLN A 172 6.66 2.51 6.42
C GLN A 172 5.70 1.46 6.98
N THR A 173 6.14 0.69 7.98
CA THR A 173 5.31 -0.33 8.64
C THR A 173 4.08 0.30 9.31
N GLU A 174 4.25 1.43 10.00
CA GLU A 174 3.13 2.18 10.58
C GLU A 174 2.14 2.65 9.51
N LYS A 175 2.63 3.24 8.41
CA LYS A 175 1.78 3.66 7.28
C LYS A 175 1.05 2.48 6.63
N PHE A 176 1.71 1.34 6.45
CA PHE A 176 1.07 0.14 5.92
C PHE A 176 0.01 -0.40 6.88
N THR A 177 0.26 -0.38 8.18
CA THR A 177 -0.71 -0.81 9.19
C THR A 177 -1.93 0.11 9.20
N GLN A 178 -1.71 1.43 9.15
CA GLN A 178 -2.79 2.41 9.09
C GLN A 178 -3.65 2.24 7.83
N THR A 179 -3.02 2.10 6.65
CA THR A 179 -3.76 1.89 5.40
C THR A 179 -4.52 0.56 5.38
N LEU A 180 -4.00 -0.50 6.02
CA LEU A 180 -4.73 -1.75 6.21
C LEU A 180 -5.94 -1.59 7.12
N GLU A 181 -5.84 -0.81 8.19
CA GLU A 181 -6.95 -0.53 9.09
C GLU A 181 -8.04 0.31 8.42
N GLU A 182 -7.65 1.35 7.68
CA GLU A 182 -8.55 2.18 6.87
C GLU A 182 -9.28 1.32 5.83
N LEU A 183 -8.56 0.50 5.07
CA LEU A 183 -9.15 -0.39 4.06
C LEU A 183 -10.09 -1.43 4.69
N LYS A 184 -9.75 -1.95 5.87
CA LYS A 184 -10.62 -2.87 6.62
C LYS A 184 -11.92 -2.18 7.05
N HIS A 185 -11.85 -0.92 7.48
CA HIS A 185 -13.02 -0.12 7.84
C HIS A 185 -13.92 0.12 6.62
N GLU A 186 -13.35 0.60 5.51
CA GLU A 186 -14.08 0.82 4.25
C GLU A 186 -14.76 -0.46 3.75
N PHE A 187 -14.07 -1.61 3.85
CA PHE A 187 -14.64 -2.90 3.47
C PHE A 187 -15.83 -3.30 4.35
N GLN A 188 -15.76 -3.03 5.66
CA GLN A 188 -16.88 -3.30 6.58
C GLN A 188 -18.08 -2.39 6.28
N GLU A 189 -17.84 -1.11 6.01
CA GLU A 189 -18.90 -0.16 5.62
C GLU A 189 -19.58 -0.58 4.30
N LEU A 190 -18.80 -0.91 3.27
CA LEU A 190 -19.32 -1.39 1.99
C LEU A 190 -20.15 -2.65 2.15
N ARG A 191 -19.70 -3.57 3.02
CA ARG A 191 -20.43 -4.82 3.31
C ARG A 191 -21.78 -4.54 3.95
N GLU A 192 -21.85 -3.67 4.96
CA GLU A 192 -23.13 -3.33 5.60
C GLU A 192 -24.03 -2.52 4.66
N MET A 193 -23.48 -1.61 3.84
CA MET A 193 -24.23 -0.90 2.80
C MET A 193 -24.83 -1.86 1.76
N ALA A 194 -24.07 -2.85 1.29
CA ALA A 194 -24.56 -3.86 0.36
C ALA A 194 -25.70 -4.69 0.98
N LYS A 195 -25.55 -5.10 2.25
CA LYS A 195 -26.58 -5.83 3.00
C LYS A 195 -27.86 -5.01 3.15
N MET A 196 -27.75 -3.74 3.53
CA MET A 196 -28.89 -2.82 3.65
C MET A 196 -29.58 -2.60 2.31
N THR A 197 -28.80 -2.43 1.23
CA THR A 197 -29.32 -2.28 -0.13
C THR A 197 -30.09 -3.52 -0.56
N MET A 198 -29.55 -4.71 -0.30
CA MET A 198 -30.22 -5.96 -0.62
C MET A 198 -31.54 -6.09 0.14
N GLN A 199 -31.54 -5.83 1.46
CA GLN A 199 -32.77 -5.87 2.27
C GLN A 199 -33.81 -4.85 1.79
N TYR A 200 -33.40 -3.64 1.46
CA TYR A 200 -34.29 -2.60 0.93
C TYR A 200 -34.91 -3.05 -0.40
N LYS A 201 -34.10 -3.54 -1.34
CA LYS A 201 -34.57 -3.99 -2.64
C LYS A 201 -35.50 -5.19 -2.55
N THR A 202 -35.20 -6.16 -1.68
CA THR A 202 -36.09 -7.29 -1.43
C THR A 202 -37.46 -6.81 -0.92
N LYS A 203 -37.48 -5.87 0.04
CA LYS A 203 -38.75 -5.30 0.53
C LYS A 203 -39.48 -4.51 -0.56
N GLU A 204 -38.76 -3.69 -1.32
CA GLU A 204 -39.34 -2.92 -2.44
C GLU A 204 -40.03 -3.85 -3.45
N TYR A 205 -39.35 -4.90 -3.90
CA TYR A 205 -39.94 -5.87 -4.83
C TYR A 205 -41.11 -6.64 -4.22
N ALA A 206 -41.03 -7.05 -2.95
CA ALA A 206 -42.14 -7.69 -2.27
C ALA A 206 -43.38 -6.79 -2.21
N THR A 207 -43.20 -5.49 -1.90
CA THR A 207 -44.32 -4.53 -1.86
C THR A 207 -44.92 -4.29 -3.24
N LYS A 208 -44.09 -4.17 -4.28
CA LYS A 208 -44.55 -4.03 -5.67
C LYS A 208 -45.34 -5.28 -6.11
N LEU A 209 -44.81 -6.47 -5.83
CA LEU A 209 -45.50 -7.72 -6.14
C LEU A 209 -46.86 -7.80 -5.44
N GLN A 210 -46.93 -7.42 -4.16
CA GLN A 210 -48.18 -7.41 -3.42
C GLN A 210 -49.19 -6.39 -4.00
N GLN A 211 -48.72 -5.23 -4.47
CA GLN A 211 -49.56 -4.24 -5.14
C GLN A 211 -50.12 -4.77 -6.46
N GLU A 212 -49.28 -5.41 -7.29
CA GLU A 212 -49.70 -6.03 -8.56
C GLU A 212 -50.70 -7.15 -8.34
N ILE A 213 -50.46 -8.05 -7.37
CA ILE A 213 -51.41 -9.10 -6.99
C ILE A 213 -52.74 -8.47 -6.56
N GLY A 214 -52.69 -7.45 -5.70
CA GLY A 214 -53.89 -6.75 -5.25
C GLY A 214 -54.62 -5.98 -6.37
N GLY A 215 -53.93 -5.54 -7.42
CA GLY A 215 -54.52 -4.97 -8.63
C GLY A 215 -55.23 -6.03 -9.45
N ASN A 216 -54.53 -7.12 -9.78
CA ASN A 216 -55.07 -8.24 -10.54
C ASN A 216 -56.29 -8.87 -9.85
N ASP A 217 -56.27 -9.03 -8.52
CA ASP A 217 -57.41 -9.56 -7.77
C ASP A 217 -58.65 -8.66 -7.87
N LYS A 218 -58.48 -7.34 -7.95
CA LYS A 218 -59.58 -6.40 -8.14
C LYS A 218 -60.14 -6.47 -9.55
N GLU A 219 -59.27 -6.52 -10.56
CA GLU A 219 -59.67 -6.67 -11.95
C GLU A 219 -60.40 -7.99 -12.18
N LEU A 220 -59.90 -9.09 -11.61
CA LEU A 220 -60.53 -10.40 -11.69
C LEU A 220 -61.91 -10.40 -11.03
N LYS A 221 -62.06 -9.74 -9.88
CA LYS A 221 -63.39 -9.56 -9.25
C LYS A 221 -64.34 -8.75 -10.13
N ALA A 222 -63.90 -7.62 -10.67
CA ALA A 222 -64.73 -6.80 -11.55
C ALA A 222 -65.18 -7.58 -12.80
N LEU A 223 -64.25 -8.33 -13.42
CA LEU A 223 -64.55 -9.18 -14.58
C LEU A 223 -65.53 -10.30 -14.22
N ASN A 224 -65.39 -10.90 -13.03
CA ASN A 224 -66.31 -11.92 -12.55
C ASN A 224 -67.72 -11.34 -12.29
N ASP A 225 -67.81 -10.14 -11.72
CA ASP A 225 -69.09 -9.46 -11.50
C ASP A 225 -69.78 -9.12 -12.84
N GLU A 226 -69.03 -8.65 -13.83
CA GLU A 226 -69.52 -8.45 -15.20
C GLU A 226 -69.99 -9.75 -15.84
N TYR A 227 -69.22 -10.84 -15.67
CA TYR A 227 -69.59 -12.17 -16.17
C TYR A 227 -70.92 -12.64 -15.56
N GLU A 228 -71.08 -12.55 -14.24
CA GLU A 228 -72.33 -12.92 -13.57
C GLU A 228 -73.50 -12.03 -13.99
N HIS A 229 -73.26 -10.73 -14.21
CA HIS A 229 -74.28 -9.84 -14.74
C HIS A 229 -74.75 -10.25 -16.15
N VAL A 230 -73.81 -10.48 -17.08
CA VAL A 230 -74.11 -10.94 -18.44
C VAL A 230 -74.86 -12.28 -18.41
N ARG A 231 -74.43 -13.20 -17.55
CA ARG A 231 -75.09 -14.49 -17.34
C ARG A 231 -76.54 -14.32 -16.88
N ALA A 232 -76.80 -13.41 -15.95
CA ALA A 232 -78.15 -13.10 -15.50
C ALA A 232 -79.01 -12.48 -16.62
N VAL A 233 -78.44 -11.58 -17.44
CA VAL A 233 -79.12 -10.98 -18.60
C VAL A 233 -79.47 -12.04 -19.65
N ILE A 234 -78.56 -12.97 -19.95
CA ILE A 234 -78.82 -14.08 -20.87
C ILE A 234 -79.97 -14.94 -20.35
N SER A 235 -79.94 -15.33 -19.07
CA SER A 235 -80.99 -16.14 -18.47
C SER A 235 -82.35 -15.44 -18.51
N GLN A 236 -82.40 -14.15 -18.20
CA GLN A 236 -83.62 -13.36 -18.29
C GLN A 236 -84.13 -13.23 -19.74
N THR A 237 -83.22 -12.99 -20.69
CA THR A 237 -83.56 -12.88 -22.12
C THR A 237 -84.13 -14.20 -22.64
N GLN A 238 -83.55 -15.32 -22.22
CA GLN A 238 -84.07 -16.65 -22.55
C GLN A 238 -85.48 -16.85 -21.99
N ARG A 239 -85.70 -16.53 -20.70
CA ARG A 239 -87.03 -16.62 -20.07
C ARG A 239 -88.07 -15.77 -20.79
N VAL A 240 -87.76 -14.51 -21.08
CA VAL A 240 -88.67 -13.61 -21.82
C VAL A 240 -88.91 -14.13 -23.23
N GLY A 241 -87.90 -14.70 -23.89
CA GLY A 241 -88.03 -15.34 -25.19
C GLY A 241 -89.00 -16.53 -25.16
N GLU A 242 -88.89 -17.40 -24.16
CA GLU A 242 -89.80 -18.53 -23.95
C GLU A 242 -91.24 -18.08 -23.67
N GLU A 243 -91.42 -17.07 -22.81
CA GLU A 243 -92.73 -16.46 -22.52
C GLU A 243 -93.35 -15.83 -23.78
N THR A 244 -92.55 -15.11 -24.57
CA THR A 244 -92.98 -14.48 -25.83
C THR A 244 -93.40 -15.54 -26.85
N CYS A 245 -92.59 -16.60 -27.02
CA CYS A 245 -92.93 -17.72 -27.88
C CYS A 245 -94.23 -18.39 -27.44
N SER A 246 -94.40 -18.67 -26.14
CA SER A 246 -95.63 -19.26 -25.60
C SER A 246 -96.86 -18.37 -25.87
N TRP A 247 -96.73 -17.06 -25.66
CA TRP A 247 -97.80 -16.11 -25.95
C TRP A 247 -98.15 -16.06 -27.43
N LEU A 248 -97.14 -16.00 -28.31
CA LEU A 248 -97.34 -16.02 -29.77
C LEU A 248 -98.01 -17.31 -30.23
N TYR A 249 -97.59 -18.48 -29.73
CA TYR A 249 -98.25 -19.74 -30.06
C TYR A 249 -99.72 -19.75 -29.63
N MET A 250 -100.02 -19.22 -28.44
CA MET A 250 -101.40 -19.11 -27.95
C MET A 250 -102.24 -18.12 -28.78
N ASP A 251 -101.69 -16.94 -29.13
CA ASP A 251 -102.37 -15.98 -30.00
C ASP A 251 -102.59 -16.56 -31.40
N ILE A 252 -101.58 -17.17 -32.02
CA ILE A 252 -101.72 -17.85 -33.32
C ILE A 252 -102.83 -18.90 -33.25
N ALA A 253 -102.83 -19.77 -32.24
CA ALA A 253 -103.90 -20.76 -32.06
C ALA A 253 -105.28 -20.10 -31.97
N ASN A 254 -105.41 -19.03 -31.17
CA ASN A 254 -106.66 -18.26 -31.06
C ASN A 254 -107.07 -17.64 -32.41
N LYS A 255 -106.14 -17.04 -33.15
CA LYS A 255 -106.41 -16.43 -34.46
C LYS A 255 -106.76 -17.45 -35.52
N VAL A 256 -106.12 -18.62 -35.55
CA VAL A 256 -106.48 -19.73 -36.43
C VAL A 256 -107.90 -20.19 -36.14
N ASN A 257 -108.25 -20.39 -34.87
CA ASN A 257 -109.63 -20.74 -34.47
C ASN A 257 -110.65 -19.67 -34.88
N LEU A 258 -110.27 -18.39 -34.84
CA LEU A 258 -111.12 -17.27 -35.27
C LEU A 258 -111.20 -17.12 -36.79
N ALA A 259 -110.17 -17.53 -37.53
CA ALA A 259 -110.10 -17.39 -38.98
C ALA A 259 -111.19 -18.21 -39.69
N ASP A 260 -111.59 -19.34 -39.11
CA ASP A 260 -112.72 -20.16 -39.61
C ASP A 260 -114.07 -19.42 -39.56
N PHE A 261 -114.17 -18.32 -38.80
CA PHE A 261 -115.40 -17.53 -38.64
C PHE A 261 -115.36 -16.17 -39.35
N VAL A 262 -114.25 -15.80 -40.00
CA VAL A 262 -114.13 -14.52 -40.71
C VAL A 262 -114.52 -14.68 -42.18
N PRO A 263 -115.55 -13.97 -42.69
CA PRO A 263 -115.86 -13.97 -44.11
C PRO A 263 -114.67 -13.41 -44.89
N THR A 264 -114.32 -14.06 -46.00
CA THR A 264 -113.24 -13.67 -46.91
C THR A 264 -113.49 -12.25 -47.45
N ASN A 265 -112.96 -11.27 -46.74
CA ASN A 265 -113.13 -9.85 -47.04
C ASN A 265 -111.86 -9.32 -47.72
N ASP A 266 -111.98 -8.29 -48.57
CA ASP A 266 -110.92 -7.72 -49.43
C ASP A 266 -109.69 -7.10 -48.71
N ARG A 267 -109.55 -7.34 -47.40
CA ARG A 267 -108.46 -6.92 -46.52
C ARG A 267 -107.04 -7.33 -46.98
N PRO A 268 -106.81 -8.47 -47.67
CA PRO A 268 -105.50 -8.83 -48.21
C PRO A 268 -104.94 -7.78 -49.19
N LYS A 269 -105.80 -7.17 -50.02
CA LYS A 269 -105.39 -6.14 -50.99
C LYS A 269 -104.97 -4.84 -50.29
N LEU A 270 -105.63 -4.51 -49.18
CA LEU A 270 -105.30 -3.33 -48.36
C LEU A 270 -103.95 -3.52 -47.62
N LEU A 271 -103.73 -4.71 -47.06
CA LEU A 271 -102.46 -5.08 -46.41
C LEU A 271 -101.30 -5.12 -47.40
N GLN A 272 -101.53 -5.58 -48.64
CA GLN A 272 -100.51 -5.57 -49.68
C GLN A 272 -100.07 -4.15 -50.06
N LYS A 273 -100.99 -3.17 -50.06
CA LYS A 273 -100.64 -1.74 -50.19
C LYS A 273 -99.80 -1.23 -49.03
N GLN A 274 -100.18 -1.54 -47.79
CA GLN A 274 -99.42 -1.13 -46.60
C GLN A 274 -98.01 -1.76 -46.57
N VAL A 275 -97.86 -3.02 -46.98
CA VAL A 275 -96.56 -3.68 -47.09
C VAL A 275 -95.69 -3.03 -48.16
N ALA A 276 -96.26 -2.63 -49.30
CA ALA A 276 -95.53 -1.89 -50.33
C ALA A 276 -95.07 -0.51 -49.82
N GLU A 277 -95.91 0.19 -49.07
CA GLU A 277 -95.60 1.48 -48.47
C GLU A 277 -94.50 1.35 -47.41
N MET A 278 -94.57 0.34 -46.54
CA MET A 278 -93.52 0.02 -45.58
C MET A 278 -92.19 -0.33 -46.26
N ARG A 279 -92.21 -1.09 -47.38
CA ARG A 279 -91.00 -1.37 -48.16
C ARG A 279 -90.37 -0.10 -48.73
N ASN A 280 -91.18 0.82 -49.27
CA ASN A 280 -90.68 2.09 -49.78
C ASN A 280 -90.08 2.96 -48.68
N THR A 281 -90.72 3.03 -47.50
CA THR A 281 -90.15 3.77 -46.35
C THR A 281 -88.86 3.14 -45.81
N LEU A 282 -88.76 1.80 -45.84
CA LEU A 282 -87.54 1.09 -45.45
C LEU A 282 -86.38 1.40 -46.41
N GLU A 283 -86.61 1.37 -47.72
CA GLU A 283 -85.59 1.71 -48.70
C GLU A 283 -85.16 3.18 -48.61
N ALA A 284 -86.10 4.11 -48.39
CA ALA A 284 -85.78 5.52 -48.12
C ALA A 284 -84.91 5.69 -46.87
N ARG A 285 -85.21 4.96 -45.78
CA ARG A 285 -84.41 4.97 -44.54
C ARG A 285 -83.03 4.33 -44.72
N LYS A 286 -82.91 3.27 -45.51
CA LYS A 286 -81.60 2.67 -45.85
C LYS A 286 -80.73 3.64 -46.65
N ALA A 287 -81.31 4.34 -47.62
CA ALA A 287 -80.61 5.37 -48.38
C ALA A 287 -80.13 6.52 -47.47
N LEU A 288 -80.99 6.99 -46.55
CA LEU A 288 -80.63 7.99 -45.55
C LEU A 288 -79.50 7.49 -44.62
N HIS A 289 -79.58 6.25 -44.15
CA HIS A 289 -78.54 5.66 -43.30
C HIS A 289 -77.20 5.55 -44.04
N ALA A 290 -77.20 5.23 -45.33
CA ALA A 290 -75.97 5.21 -46.14
C ALA A 290 -75.34 6.60 -46.25
N GLN A 291 -76.15 7.66 -46.42
CA GLN A 291 -75.68 9.05 -46.43
C GLN A 291 -75.11 9.48 -45.08
N LEU A 292 -75.81 9.21 -43.97
CA LEU A 292 -75.31 9.54 -42.63
C LEU A 292 -74.01 8.79 -42.31
N LYS A 293 -73.85 7.55 -42.78
CA LYS A 293 -72.60 6.79 -42.60
C LYS A 293 -71.44 7.48 -43.32
N GLU A 294 -71.65 7.94 -44.56
CA GLU A 294 -70.64 8.67 -45.31
C GLU A 294 -70.27 10.01 -44.65
N GLU A 295 -71.26 10.75 -44.13
CA GLU A 295 -71.03 11.98 -43.36
C GLU A 295 -70.26 11.72 -42.07
N TYR A 296 -70.58 10.65 -41.35
CA TYR A 296 -69.88 10.26 -40.14
C TYR A 296 -68.41 9.89 -40.42
N GLU A 297 -68.15 9.11 -41.47
CA GLU A 297 -66.80 8.76 -41.90
C GLU A 297 -65.98 10.01 -42.29
N LYS A 298 -66.62 11.00 -42.94
CA LYS A 298 -65.98 12.31 -43.21
C LYS A 298 -65.65 13.06 -41.93
N CYS A 299 -66.57 13.16 -40.98
CA CYS A 299 -66.32 13.80 -39.68
C CYS A 299 -65.20 13.11 -38.90
N ASP A 300 -65.21 11.77 -38.86
CA ASP A 300 -64.19 10.98 -38.17
C ASP A 300 -62.81 11.17 -38.81
N SER A 301 -62.75 11.24 -40.15
CA SER A 301 -61.50 11.53 -40.87
C SER A 301 -60.91 12.91 -40.52
N ILE A 302 -61.77 13.91 -40.31
CA ILE A 302 -61.36 15.26 -39.90
C ILE A 302 -60.84 15.25 -38.46
N LEU A 303 -61.51 14.54 -37.55
CA LEU A 303 -61.06 14.42 -36.15
C LEU A 303 -59.72 13.71 -36.05
N ILE A 304 -59.51 12.64 -36.82
CA ILE A 304 -58.22 11.93 -36.89
C ILE A 304 -57.13 12.84 -37.45
N ALA A 305 -57.44 13.68 -38.45
CA ALA A 305 -56.49 14.64 -39.01
C ALA A 305 -56.10 15.72 -37.99
N ASP A 306 -57.07 16.30 -37.27
CA ASP A 306 -56.83 17.29 -36.21
C ASP A 306 -56.01 16.71 -35.05
N ALA A 307 -56.30 15.47 -34.63
CA ALA A 307 -55.53 14.76 -33.61
C ALA A 307 -54.05 14.59 -34.04
N ARG A 308 -53.81 14.17 -35.29
CA ARG A 308 -52.45 14.05 -35.85
C ARG A 308 -51.72 15.39 -35.91
N GLU A 309 -52.42 16.46 -36.25
CA GLU A 309 -51.83 17.80 -36.28
C GLU A 309 -51.44 18.29 -34.88
N LYS A 310 -52.31 18.08 -33.88
CA LYS A 310 -52.01 18.38 -32.47
C LYS A 310 -50.81 17.59 -31.95
N ASP A 311 -50.73 16.30 -32.24
CA ASP A 311 -49.59 15.46 -31.87
C ASP A 311 -48.30 15.96 -32.54
N ALA A 312 -48.36 16.34 -33.82
CA ALA A 312 -47.22 16.90 -34.52
C ALA A 312 -46.74 18.24 -33.93
N ILE A 313 -47.66 19.08 -33.47
CA ILE A 313 -47.34 20.33 -32.75
C ILE A 313 -46.67 20.01 -31.42
N GLN A 314 -47.22 19.09 -30.61
CA GLN A 314 -46.62 18.69 -29.33
C GLN A 314 -45.20 18.17 -29.50
N VAL A 315 -44.95 17.29 -30.48
CA VAL A 315 -43.60 16.77 -30.76
C VAL A 315 -42.62 17.89 -31.13
N ARG A 316 -43.05 18.87 -31.93
CA ARG A 316 -42.20 20.05 -32.27
C ARG A 316 -41.89 20.90 -31.04
N GLU A 317 -42.86 21.12 -30.16
CA GLU A 317 -42.66 21.86 -28.91
C GLU A 317 -41.71 21.13 -27.95
N GLU A 318 -41.85 19.81 -27.82
CA GLU A 318 -40.93 19.00 -27.02
C GLU A 318 -39.50 19.05 -27.55
N TYR A 319 -39.33 18.96 -28.87
CA TYR A 319 -38.02 19.10 -29.50
C TYR A 319 -37.42 20.49 -29.27
N ALA A 320 -38.22 21.55 -29.40
CA ALA A 320 -37.79 22.92 -29.11
C ALA A 320 -37.36 23.09 -27.64
N LYS A 321 -38.11 22.52 -26.69
CA LYS A 321 -37.75 22.52 -25.26
C LYS A 321 -36.42 21.80 -25.01
N LYS A 322 -36.23 20.60 -25.58
CA LYS A 322 -34.98 19.84 -25.49
C LYS A 322 -33.80 20.60 -26.09
N PHE A 323 -34.00 21.25 -27.23
CA PHE A 323 -32.98 22.07 -27.88
C PHE A 323 -32.57 23.26 -27.00
N VAL A 324 -33.52 24.01 -26.44
CA VAL A 324 -33.23 25.13 -25.53
C VAL A 324 -32.46 24.64 -24.29
N LEU A 325 -32.86 23.52 -23.70
CA LEU A 325 -32.16 22.94 -22.56
C LEU A 325 -30.71 22.58 -22.90
N ALA A 326 -30.48 21.94 -24.04
CA ALA A 326 -29.14 21.60 -24.51
C ALA A 326 -28.28 22.85 -24.74
N VAL A 327 -28.84 23.92 -25.32
CA VAL A 327 -28.15 25.21 -25.47
C VAL A 327 -27.75 25.78 -24.12
N VAL A 328 -28.64 25.74 -23.12
CA VAL A 328 -28.34 26.21 -21.75
C VAL A 328 -27.26 25.36 -21.09
N GLN A 329 -27.29 24.04 -21.27
CA GLN A 329 -26.26 23.12 -20.77
C GLN A 329 -24.90 23.40 -21.41
N ILE A 330 -24.84 23.59 -22.73
CA ILE A 330 -23.61 23.96 -23.44
C ILE A 330 -23.11 25.32 -22.97
N GLN A 331 -24.00 26.31 -22.81
CA GLN A 331 -23.62 27.64 -22.32
C GLN A 331 -23.10 27.60 -20.88
N SER A 332 -23.73 26.83 -20.00
CA SER A 332 -23.29 26.66 -18.61
C SER A 332 -21.95 25.93 -18.55
N TRP A 333 -21.82 24.81 -19.27
CA TRP A 333 -20.54 24.09 -19.41
C TRP A 333 -19.42 25.01 -19.91
N TRP A 334 -19.69 25.80 -20.95
CA TRP A 334 -18.70 26.74 -21.49
C TRP A 334 -18.33 27.84 -20.49
N ARG A 335 -19.30 28.39 -19.74
CA ARG A 335 -19.03 29.35 -18.65
C ARG A 335 -18.16 28.73 -17.56
N THR A 336 -18.47 27.51 -17.14
CA THR A 336 -17.68 26.75 -16.15
C THR A 336 -16.26 26.48 -16.68
N MET A 337 -16.11 26.10 -17.94
CA MET A 337 -14.79 25.85 -18.54
C MET A 337 -13.97 27.12 -18.69
N ILE A 338 -14.60 28.27 -19.01
CA ILE A 338 -13.95 29.58 -19.00
C ILE A 338 -13.37 29.91 -17.62
N GLU A 339 -14.14 29.64 -16.56
CA GLU A 339 -13.75 29.88 -15.17
C GLU A 339 -12.61 28.94 -14.74
N ILE A 340 -12.75 27.64 -14.96
CA ILE A 340 -11.74 26.62 -14.63
C ILE A 340 -10.43 26.86 -15.38
N ARG A 341 -10.48 27.20 -16.68
CA ARG A 341 -9.29 27.41 -17.51
C ARG A 341 -8.76 28.85 -17.49
N GLY A 342 -9.35 29.74 -16.68
CA GLY A 342 -8.92 31.13 -16.56
C GLY A 342 -8.95 31.93 -17.88
N VAL A 343 -9.83 31.57 -18.81
CA VAL A 343 -9.91 32.20 -20.13
C VAL A 343 -10.47 33.61 -19.99
N LYS A 344 -9.64 34.64 -20.17
CA LYS A 344 -10.09 36.04 -20.04
C LYS A 344 -11.10 36.38 -21.14
N THR A 345 -12.39 36.43 -20.80
CA THR A 345 -13.42 36.93 -21.71
C THR A 345 -13.15 38.40 -22.03
N ARG A 346 -13.00 38.72 -23.32
CA ARG A 346 -12.74 40.08 -23.81
C ARG A 346 -13.85 41.03 -23.33
N ARG A 347 -13.55 41.94 -22.40
CA ARG A 347 -14.50 42.98 -21.92
C ARG A 347 -15.04 43.75 -23.13
N LYS A 348 -16.36 43.74 -23.34
CA LYS A 348 -17.02 44.60 -24.33
C LYS A 348 -16.71 46.06 -24.01
N ARG A 349 -16.04 46.77 -24.93
CA ARG A 349 -15.90 48.23 -24.91
C ARG A 349 -17.31 48.83 -24.90
N LYS A 350 -17.68 49.61 -23.87
CA LYS A 350 -18.88 50.46 -23.86
C LYS A 350 -18.79 51.42 -25.05
N GLY A 351 -19.52 51.14 -26.12
CA GLY A 351 -19.67 52.04 -27.24
C GLY A 351 -20.48 53.27 -26.81
N LYS A 352 -19.89 54.46 -26.94
CA LYS A 352 -20.59 55.75 -26.92
C LYS A 352 -21.65 55.74 -28.03
N GLY A 353 -22.93 55.68 -27.67
CA GLY A 353 -24.02 55.93 -28.60
C GLY A 353 -24.05 57.41 -29.02
N LYS A 354 -23.76 57.68 -30.29
CA LYS A 354 -23.98 58.95 -30.98
C LYS A 354 -24.74 58.62 -32.27
N GLY A 355 -25.89 59.24 -32.51
CA GLY A 355 -26.69 59.04 -33.73
C GLY A 355 -28.19 58.87 -33.41
N LYS A 356 -28.93 59.93 -33.05
CA LYS A 356 -29.51 61.00 -33.91
C LYS A 356 -30.86 60.58 -34.51
N LYS A 357 -31.90 61.20 -33.93
CA LYS A 357 -33.29 61.37 -34.39
C LYS A 357 -33.51 61.21 -35.90
N GLY A 358 -34.45 60.34 -36.27
CA GLY A 358 -35.30 60.47 -37.46
C GLY A 358 -36.75 60.41 -37.00
N LYS A 359 -37.47 61.52 -37.17
CA LYS A 359 -38.86 61.77 -36.80
C LYS A 359 -39.62 62.09 -38.10
N LYS A 360 -40.88 61.63 -38.16
CA LYS A 360 -41.96 61.93 -39.14
C LYS A 360 -41.93 61.08 -40.43
N ALA A 361 -42.93 60.26 -40.71
CA ALA A 361 -44.37 60.50 -40.94
C ALA A 361 -44.67 60.79 -42.43
N ALA A 362 -45.31 59.81 -43.08
CA ALA A 362 -46.38 59.92 -44.05
C ALA A 362 -46.97 58.51 -44.22
#